data_AF-A0A7X8VAS7-F1
#
_entry.id   AF-A0A7X8VAS7-F1
#
_cell.length_a   1.000
_cell.length_b   1.000
_cell.length_c   1.000
_cell.angle_alpha   90.00
_cell.angle_beta   90.00
_cell.angle_gamma   90.00
#
_symmetry.space_group_name_H-M   'P 1'
#
loop_
_entity.id
_entity.type
_entity.pdbx_description
1 polymer ?
#
loop_
_entity_poly.entity_id
_entity_poly.type
_entity_poly.pdbx_seq_one_letter_code
_entity_poly.pdbx_strand_id
1 'polypeptide(L)'
;MVRKIRKKKSGIRIFVLVLLMVVFAAFAYRSIITPGNHQISEKEYEDETSLNSYLKIIPDSSGDRMTTVPPSKIETDHSVSISLSSNKLNSTNAILIRLKDNTILMQKNSEEKIYPASMTKIMTAIIAIENLPDLNEEIELTHYTFNGLYSADASMAGFKPGER
;
A
#
# COMPACT_ATOMS: atom_id res chain seq x y z
N MET A 1 -11.56 4.64 79.41
CA MET A 1 -11.23 3.46 78.59
C MET A 1 -11.35 3.85 77.11
N VAL A 2 -10.25 4.15 76.41
CA VAL A 2 -10.28 4.47 74.97
C VAL A 2 -9.09 3.78 74.29
N ARG A 3 -9.37 2.82 73.40
CA ARG A 3 -8.37 2.02 72.67
C ARG A 3 -8.13 2.67 71.31
N LYS A 4 -6.96 3.28 71.08
CA LYS A 4 -6.55 3.84 69.78
C LYS A 4 -6.14 2.71 68.83
N ILE A 5 -6.81 2.60 67.68
CA ILE A 5 -6.48 1.65 66.61
C ILE A 5 -5.42 2.27 65.68
N ARG A 6 -4.22 1.68 65.59
CA ARG A 6 -3.14 2.12 64.67
C ARG A 6 -3.49 1.71 63.22
N LYS A 7 -3.62 2.70 62.33
CA LYS A 7 -3.82 2.49 60.88
C LYS A 7 -2.55 1.93 60.22
N LYS A 8 -2.53 0.64 59.90
CA LYS A 8 -1.49 -0.01 59.07
C LYS A 8 -1.92 0.05 57.58
N LYS A 9 -1.79 1.21 56.94
CA LYS A 9 -2.08 1.40 55.48
C LYS A 9 -0.84 1.78 54.64
N SER A 10 0.36 1.58 55.17
CA SER A 10 1.61 1.92 54.47
C SER A 10 2.03 0.84 53.44
N GLY A 11 1.92 -0.44 53.81
CA GLY A 11 2.39 -1.54 52.96
C GLY A 11 1.67 -1.65 51.61
N ILE A 12 0.37 -1.40 51.57
CA ILE A 12 -0.42 -1.42 50.33
C ILE A 12 0.02 -0.29 49.38
N ARG A 13 0.34 0.90 49.89
CA ARG A 13 0.81 2.02 49.06
C ARG A 13 2.17 1.71 48.43
N ILE A 14 3.07 1.10 49.20
CA ILE A 14 4.37 0.67 48.71
C ILE A 14 4.19 -0.42 47.63
N PHE A 15 3.30 -1.38 47.87
CA PHE A 15 3.01 -2.44 46.91
C PHE A 15 2.44 -1.90 45.59
N VAL A 16 1.53 -0.92 45.65
CA VAL A 16 0.97 -0.26 44.46
C VAL A 16 2.05 0.49 43.68
N LEU A 17 2.97 1.19 44.36
CA LEU A 17 4.07 1.89 43.69
C LEU A 17 5.05 0.93 43.00
N VAL A 18 5.37 -0.19 43.64
CA VAL A 18 6.22 -1.24 43.04
C VAL A 18 5.53 -1.85 41.82
N LEU A 19 4.22 -2.14 41.90
CA LEU A 19 3.45 -2.67 40.79
C LEU A 19 3.45 -1.71 39.58
N LEU A 20 3.23 -0.42 39.82
CA LEU A 20 3.28 0.60 38.76
C LEU A 20 4.67 0.69 38.11
N MET A 21 5.74 0.65 38.91
CA MET A 21 7.12 0.67 38.38
C MET A 21 7.41 -0.54 37.48
N VAL A 22 6.93 -1.73 37.83
CA VAL A 22 7.09 -2.93 36.99
C VAL A 22 6.34 -2.79 35.66
N VAL A 23 5.14 -2.22 35.68
CA VAL A 23 4.35 -1.97 34.45
C VAL A 23 5.06 -0.95 33.55
N PHE A 24 5.55 0.16 34.12
CA PHE A 24 6.31 1.17 33.37
C PHE A 24 7.61 0.61 32.79
N ALA A 25 8.35 -0.21 33.55
CA ALA A 25 9.55 -0.86 33.07
C ALA A 25 9.26 -1.84 31.92
N ALA A 26 8.18 -2.62 32.01
CA ALA A 26 7.77 -3.52 30.92
C ALA A 26 7.35 -2.75 29.66
N PHE A 27 6.62 -1.64 29.81
CA PHE A 27 6.22 -0.78 28.69
C PHE A 27 7.42 -0.10 28.03
N ALA A 28 8.36 0.42 28.81
CA ALA A 28 9.59 1.01 28.31
C ALA A 28 10.49 -0.05 27.63
N TYR A 29 10.60 -1.25 28.20
CA TYR A 29 11.33 -2.36 27.59
C TYR A 29 10.73 -2.75 26.23
N ARG A 30 9.40 -2.88 26.12
CA ARG A 30 8.71 -3.13 24.84
C ARG A 30 8.95 -1.98 23.84
N SER A 31 8.88 -0.74 24.30
CA SER A 31 9.02 0.45 23.45
C SER A 31 10.45 0.70 22.97
N ILE A 32 11.46 0.26 23.73
CA ILE A 32 12.89 0.50 23.42
C ILE A 32 13.54 -0.72 22.75
N ILE A 33 13.21 -1.94 23.18
CA ILE A 33 13.92 -3.17 22.76
C ILE A 33 13.17 -3.94 21.68
N THR A 34 11.93 -3.57 21.34
CA THR A 34 11.21 -4.17 20.19
C THR A 34 10.98 -3.19 19.04
N PRO A 35 12.02 -2.67 18.34
CA PRO A 35 11.85 -2.15 17.00
C PRO A 35 11.92 -3.34 16.02
N GLY A 36 10.76 -3.83 15.57
CA GLY A 36 10.68 -4.80 14.47
C GLY A 36 10.57 -6.27 14.89
N ASN A 37 9.34 -6.78 14.88
CA ASN A 37 8.94 -8.01 14.16
C ASN A 37 7.49 -8.33 14.51
N HIS A 38 6.58 -7.98 13.61
CA HIS A 38 5.34 -8.75 13.45
C HIS A 38 5.51 -9.60 12.20
N GLN A 39 6.31 -10.66 12.33
CA GLN A 39 6.07 -11.88 11.56
C GLN A 39 4.84 -12.54 12.20
N ILE A 40 3.68 -12.34 11.58
CA ILE A 40 2.54 -13.21 11.81
C ILE A 40 2.72 -14.37 10.83
N SER A 41 2.90 -15.55 11.43
CA SER A 41 3.00 -16.87 10.82
C SER A 41 2.12 -17.04 9.59
N GLU A 42 2.74 -17.23 8.43
CA GLU A 42 2.07 -17.77 7.25
C GLU A 42 1.52 -19.16 7.56
N LYS A 43 0.24 -19.37 7.23
CA LYS A 43 -0.27 -20.69 6.89
C LYS A 43 -0.23 -20.78 5.38
N GLU A 44 0.72 -21.58 4.93
CA GLU A 44 0.96 -22.09 3.59
C GLU A 44 -0.31 -22.75 3.04
N TYR A 45 -0.80 -22.25 1.90
CA TYR A 45 -1.68 -22.96 0.97
C TYR A 45 -1.07 -22.76 -0.42
N GLU A 46 -0.50 -23.84 -0.94
CA GLU A 46 0.08 -23.93 -2.26
C GLU A 46 -1.02 -23.91 -3.33
N ASP A 47 -0.88 -23.04 -4.34
CA ASP A 47 -1.51 -23.20 -5.66
C ASP A 47 -0.45 -23.00 -6.76
N GLU A 48 0.38 -24.03 -6.90
CA GLU A 48 1.32 -24.25 -8.00
C GLU A 48 0.53 -24.63 -9.29
N THR A 49 -0.23 -23.69 -9.88
CA THR A 49 -0.89 -23.95 -11.17
C THR A 49 -0.81 -22.81 -12.20
N SER A 50 -0.37 -21.59 -11.84
CA SER A 50 -0.48 -20.43 -12.75
C SER A 50 0.79 -19.98 -13.47
N LEU A 51 1.98 -20.48 -13.11
CA LEU A 51 3.24 -19.97 -13.67
C LEU A 51 3.70 -20.62 -14.98
N ASN A 52 3.14 -21.76 -15.37
CA ASN A 52 3.56 -22.51 -16.56
C ASN A 52 2.90 -22.03 -17.87
N SER A 53 1.99 -21.05 -17.84
CA SER A 53 1.27 -20.60 -19.05
C SER A 53 1.94 -19.44 -19.79
N TYR A 54 2.92 -18.75 -19.20
CA TYR A 54 3.55 -17.57 -19.79
C TYR A 54 4.85 -17.84 -20.56
N LEU A 55 5.39 -19.06 -20.51
CA LEU A 55 6.64 -19.45 -21.18
C LEU A 55 6.39 -20.45 -22.31
N LYS A 56 5.57 -20.07 -23.29
CA LYS A 56 5.53 -20.76 -24.60
C LYS A 56 5.19 -19.80 -25.74
N ILE A 57 6.21 -19.11 -26.24
CA ILE A 57 6.21 -18.57 -27.60
C ILE A 57 7.52 -19.00 -28.28
N ILE A 58 7.36 -19.87 -29.28
CA ILE A 58 8.40 -20.31 -30.22
C ILE A 58 8.55 -19.23 -31.29
N PRO A 59 9.76 -18.81 -31.70
CA PRO A 59 9.96 -18.08 -32.93
C PRO A 59 10.34 -19.04 -34.07
N ASP A 60 9.51 -19.07 -35.11
CA ASP A 60 9.84 -19.72 -36.38
C ASP A 60 10.65 -18.80 -37.29
N SER A 61 11.84 -19.28 -37.66
CA SER A 61 12.50 -19.27 -38.98
C SER A 61 12.26 -18.12 -39.98
N SER A 62 13.32 -17.39 -40.35
CA SER A 62 13.98 -17.51 -41.68
C SER A 62 15.06 -16.44 -41.95
N GLY A 63 16.17 -16.84 -42.58
CA GLY A 63 16.87 -16.04 -43.62
C GLY A 63 18.05 -15.12 -43.27
N ASP A 64 19.26 -15.70 -43.21
CA ASP A 64 20.48 -15.32 -43.93
C ASP A 64 20.79 -13.82 -44.27
N ARG A 65 21.82 -13.24 -43.63
CA ARG A 65 23.09 -12.82 -44.27
C ARG A 65 23.96 -11.96 -43.35
N MET A 66 25.22 -12.38 -43.24
CA MET A 66 26.34 -11.66 -42.64
C MET A 66 26.62 -10.36 -43.41
N THR A 67 26.63 -9.21 -42.73
CA THR A 67 27.39 -8.03 -43.19
C THR A 67 27.88 -7.23 -42.00
N THR A 68 29.19 -7.20 -41.85
CA THR A 68 29.96 -6.44 -40.86
C THR A 68 29.95 -4.95 -41.22
N VAL A 69 29.51 -4.09 -40.30
CA VAL A 69 29.64 -2.62 -40.39
C VAL A 69 30.11 -2.10 -39.02
N PRO A 70 31.03 -1.11 -38.92
CA PRO A 70 31.79 -0.78 -37.71
C PRO A 70 30.94 -0.08 -36.64
N PRO A 71 31.40 0.01 -35.38
CA PRO A 71 30.62 0.57 -34.29
C PRO A 71 30.53 2.10 -34.45
N SER A 72 29.35 2.59 -34.82
CA SER A 72 29.04 4.01 -34.73
C SER A 72 28.90 4.39 -33.25
N LYS A 73 29.74 5.34 -32.82
CA LYS A 73 29.64 6.02 -31.52
C LYS A 73 28.21 6.51 -31.32
N ILE A 74 27.54 6.01 -30.29
CA ILE A 74 26.33 6.65 -29.76
C ILE A 74 26.83 7.67 -28.76
N GLU A 75 26.66 8.94 -29.10
CA GLU A 75 26.88 10.08 -28.22
C GLU A 75 25.98 9.94 -27.00
N THR A 76 26.63 9.87 -25.83
CA THR A 76 26.01 9.90 -24.52
C THR A 76 25.43 11.30 -24.31
N ASP A 77 24.21 11.54 -24.79
CA ASP A 77 23.51 12.78 -24.46
C ASP A 77 23.25 12.81 -22.95
N HIS A 78 23.71 13.89 -22.34
CA HIS A 78 23.73 14.11 -20.91
C HIS A 78 22.30 14.21 -20.37
N SER A 79 21.72 13.08 -19.99
CA SER A 79 20.56 13.07 -19.10
C SER A 79 21.02 13.57 -17.72
N VAL A 80 20.99 14.88 -17.52
CA VAL A 80 21.12 15.49 -16.20
C VAL A 80 20.02 14.88 -15.34
N SER A 81 20.42 13.95 -14.47
CA SER A 81 19.57 13.39 -13.43
C SER A 81 19.32 14.49 -12.41
N ILE A 82 18.30 15.31 -12.64
CA ILE A 82 17.79 16.24 -11.64
C ILE A 82 17.14 15.36 -10.56
N SER A 83 17.95 14.90 -9.61
CA SER A 83 17.47 14.22 -8.40
C SER A 83 16.89 15.27 -7.48
N LEU A 84 15.59 15.53 -7.59
CA LEU A 84 14.88 16.42 -6.68
C LEU A 84 14.88 15.78 -5.28
N SER A 85 15.28 16.54 -4.26
CA SER A 85 15.30 16.05 -2.88
C SER A 85 13.87 15.84 -2.35
N SER A 86 13.57 14.65 -1.84
CA SER A 86 12.29 14.31 -1.21
C SER A 86 12.21 14.70 0.27
N ASN A 87 13.29 15.24 0.86
CA ASN A 87 13.41 15.52 2.30
C ASN A 87 12.43 16.58 2.82
N LYS A 88 11.86 17.40 1.93
CA LYS A 88 10.86 18.43 2.29
C LYS A 88 9.40 17.96 2.15
N LEU A 89 9.17 16.72 1.70
CA LEU A 89 7.82 16.18 1.57
C LEU A 89 7.30 15.67 2.91
N ASN A 90 6.14 16.19 3.31
CA ASN A 90 5.42 15.74 4.51
C ASN A 90 4.72 14.38 4.32
N SER A 91 4.59 13.90 3.06
CA SER A 91 4.03 12.58 2.76
C SER A 91 5.01 11.47 3.12
N THR A 92 4.51 10.35 3.64
CA THR A 92 5.33 9.16 3.94
C THR A 92 5.86 8.49 2.66
N ASN A 93 5.00 8.40 1.63
CA ASN A 93 5.30 7.74 0.36
C ASN A 93 5.00 8.72 -0.80
N ALA A 94 5.84 8.73 -1.83
CA ALA A 94 5.68 9.55 -3.03
C ALA A 94 6.51 9.03 -4.20
N ILE A 95 6.04 9.26 -5.41
CA ILE A 95 6.79 9.05 -6.65
C ILE A 95 6.42 10.12 -7.68
N LEU A 96 7.39 10.58 -8.46
CA LEU A 96 7.21 11.48 -9.58
C LEU A 96 7.85 10.87 -10.82
N ILE A 97 7.01 10.54 -11.78
CA ILE A 97 7.41 9.89 -13.03
C ILE A 97 7.15 10.84 -14.19
N ARG A 98 8.11 10.95 -15.10
CA ARG A 98 7.93 11.65 -16.36
C ARG A 98 7.26 10.72 -17.37
N LEU A 99 6.09 11.10 -17.88
CA LEU A 99 5.30 10.23 -18.76
C LEU A 99 5.97 9.90 -20.11
N LYS A 100 6.85 10.77 -20.64
CA LYS A 100 7.44 10.60 -21.97
C LYS A 100 8.37 9.38 -22.09
N ASP A 101 9.07 9.06 -21.01
CA ASP A 101 10.17 8.10 -20.97
C ASP A 101 10.16 7.25 -19.68
N ASN A 102 9.11 7.40 -18.86
CA ASN A 102 8.96 6.79 -17.54
C ASN A 102 10.13 7.05 -16.57
N THR A 103 10.91 8.11 -16.79
CA THR A 103 12.01 8.45 -15.89
C THR A 103 11.47 8.87 -14.53
N ILE A 104 11.95 8.22 -13.46
CA ILE A 104 11.69 8.62 -12.08
C ILE A 104 12.52 9.87 -11.78
N LEU A 105 11.85 10.99 -11.52
CA LEU A 105 12.49 12.28 -11.20
C LEU A 105 12.66 12.47 -9.69
N MET A 106 11.83 11.80 -8.90
CA MET A 106 11.84 11.83 -7.44
C MET A 106 11.06 10.65 -6.90
N GLN A 107 11.53 10.07 -5.79
CA GLN A 107 10.80 9.05 -5.05
C GLN A 107 11.07 9.15 -3.55
N LYS A 108 10.13 8.67 -2.75
CA LYS A 108 10.22 8.49 -1.30
C LYS A 108 9.38 7.26 -0.96
N ASN A 109 10.03 6.17 -0.54
CA ASN A 109 9.35 4.93 -0.16
C ASN A 109 8.28 4.46 -1.18
N SER A 110 8.55 4.58 -2.48
CA SER A 110 7.55 4.36 -3.54
C SER A 110 7.09 2.91 -3.66
N GLU A 111 7.97 1.96 -3.34
CA GLU A 111 7.71 0.52 -3.48
C GLU A 111 7.12 -0.12 -2.20
N GLU A 112 6.90 0.67 -1.15
CA GLU A 112 6.28 0.15 0.08
C GLU A 112 4.79 -0.14 -0.16
N LYS A 113 4.34 -1.32 0.29
CA LYS A 113 2.92 -1.69 0.25
C LYS A 113 2.14 -0.87 1.27
N ILE A 114 1.13 -0.15 0.81
CA ILE A 114 0.22 0.65 1.64
C ILE A 114 -1.24 0.36 1.31
N TYR A 115 -2.14 0.62 2.25
CA TYR A 115 -3.57 0.58 1.96
C TYR A 115 -3.96 1.75 1.05
N PRO A 116 -4.47 1.50 -0.17
CA PRO A 116 -4.70 2.54 -1.17
C PRO A 116 -5.92 3.43 -0.87
N ALA A 117 -6.81 3.00 0.03
CA ALA A 117 -8.09 3.64 0.30
C ALA A 117 -8.85 3.98 -1.00
N SER A 118 -9.28 5.22 -1.21
CA SER A 118 -9.98 5.62 -2.42
C SER A 118 -9.16 5.52 -3.71
N MET A 119 -7.83 5.35 -3.66
CA MET A 119 -7.03 5.10 -4.88
C MET A 119 -7.38 3.77 -5.56
N THR A 120 -8.03 2.84 -4.87
CA THR A 120 -8.59 1.62 -5.48
C THR A 120 -9.48 1.93 -6.68
N LYS A 121 -10.15 3.09 -6.69
CA LYS A 121 -11.02 3.52 -7.80
C LYS A 121 -10.29 3.68 -9.13
N ILE A 122 -8.95 3.88 -9.12
CA ILE A 122 -8.14 3.90 -10.35
C ILE A 122 -8.20 2.53 -11.04
N MET A 123 -7.94 1.44 -10.31
CA MET A 123 -8.03 0.09 -10.85
C MET A 123 -9.48 -0.27 -11.25
N THR A 124 -10.46 0.15 -10.45
CA THR A 124 -11.88 -0.04 -10.81
C THR A 124 -12.22 0.61 -12.14
N ALA A 125 -11.77 1.84 -12.39
CA ALA A 125 -11.99 2.55 -13.65
C ALA A 125 -11.27 1.86 -14.82
N ILE A 126 -10.02 1.42 -14.64
CA ILE A 126 -9.27 0.68 -15.66
C ILE A 126 -10.04 -0.59 -16.06
N ILE A 127 -10.45 -1.41 -15.08
CA ILE A 127 -11.21 -2.63 -15.34
C ILE A 127 -12.51 -2.33 -16.10
N ALA A 128 -13.25 -1.29 -15.71
CA ALA A 128 -14.47 -0.91 -16.41
C ALA A 128 -14.19 -0.52 -17.87
N ILE A 129 -13.15 0.30 -18.11
CA ILE A 129 -12.76 0.74 -19.45
C ILE A 129 -12.34 -0.43 -20.34
N GLU A 130 -11.61 -1.40 -19.80
CA GLU A 130 -11.09 -2.53 -20.57
C GLU A 130 -12.15 -3.61 -20.86
N ASN A 131 -13.17 -3.74 -20.01
CA ASN A 131 -14.10 -4.87 -20.08
C ASN A 131 -15.53 -4.50 -20.50
N LEU A 132 -15.93 -3.23 -20.41
CA LEU A 132 -17.24 -2.81 -20.90
C LEU A 132 -17.23 -2.71 -22.43
N PRO A 133 -18.21 -3.33 -23.12
CA PRO A 133 -18.27 -3.31 -24.57
C PRO A 133 -18.62 -1.93 -25.14
N ASP A 134 -19.38 -1.13 -24.38
CA ASP A 134 -19.72 0.26 -24.69
C ASP A 134 -19.70 1.10 -23.41
N LEU A 135 -18.92 2.19 -23.42
CA LEU A 135 -18.84 3.13 -22.31
C LEU A 135 -20.04 4.08 -22.23
N ASN A 136 -20.85 4.14 -23.29
CA ASN A 136 -22.06 4.96 -23.34
C ASN A 136 -23.33 4.15 -23.05
N GLU A 137 -23.19 2.89 -22.63
CA GLU A 137 -24.32 2.07 -22.23
C GLU A 137 -25.03 2.71 -21.03
N GLU A 138 -26.34 2.94 -21.18
CA GLU A 138 -27.18 3.38 -20.07
C GLU A 138 -27.46 2.22 -19.12
N ILE A 139 -27.23 2.45 -17.82
CA ILE A 139 -27.53 1.48 -16.78
C ILE A 139 -28.58 2.04 -15.84
N GLU A 140 -29.50 1.18 -15.37
CA GLU A 140 -30.45 1.59 -14.33
C GLU A 140 -29.83 1.47 -12.94
N LEU A 141 -29.79 2.59 -12.21
CA LEU A 141 -29.30 2.63 -10.84
C LEU A 141 -30.39 2.13 -9.89
N THR A 142 -30.47 0.82 -9.69
CA THR A 142 -31.50 0.21 -8.83
C THR A 142 -31.31 0.58 -7.34
N HIS A 143 -32.36 0.44 -6.53
CA HIS A 143 -32.29 0.63 -5.08
C HIS A 143 -31.22 -0.26 -4.41
N TYR A 144 -30.99 -1.46 -4.93
CA TYR A 144 -29.98 -2.38 -4.40
C TYR A 144 -28.56 -1.85 -4.55
N THR A 145 -28.29 -1.07 -5.60
CA THR A 145 -27.00 -0.40 -5.84
C THR A 145 -26.60 0.49 -4.67
N PHE A 146 -27.56 1.13 -4.02
CA PHE A 146 -27.30 2.12 -2.98
C PHE A 146 -27.37 1.57 -1.55
N ASN A 147 -28.01 0.43 -1.30
CA ASN A 147 -28.19 -0.11 0.06
C ASN A 147 -26.88 -0.21 0.85
N GLY A 148 -25.84 -0.78 0.22
CA GLY A 148 -24.52 -0.89 0.85
C GLY A 148 -23.83 0.47 1.02
N LEU A 149 -24.03 1.38 0.08
CA LEU A 149 -23.44 2.72 0.08
C LEU A 149 -24.02 3.60 1.18
N TYR A 150 -25.34 3.57 1.37
CA TYR A 150 -26.02 4.28 2.46
C TYR A 150 -25.61 3.73 3.82
N SER A 151 -25.57 2.40 3.96
CA SER A 151 -25.16 1.75 5.21
C SER A 151 -23.71 2.06 5.61
N ALA A 152 -22.86 2.29 4.61
CA ALA A 152 -21.45 2.62 4.79
C ALA A 152 -21.16 4.13 4.91
N ASP A 153 -22.18 5.00 4.85
CA ASP A 153 -22.03 6.46 4.75
C ASP A 153 -21.00 6.86 3.67
N ALA A 154 -21.08 6.18 2.51
CA ALA A 154 -20.10 6.34 1.45
C ALA A 154 -20.27 7.69 0.74
N SER A 155 -19.16 8.25 0.24
CA SER A 155 -19.22 9.36 -0.70
C SER A 155 -19.86 8.91 -2.02
N MET A 156 -20.90 9.62 -2.47
CA MET A 156 -21.69 9.29 -3.65
C MET A 156 -21.73 10.46 -4.65
N ALA A 157 -21.97 10.15 -5.91
CA ALA A 157 -22.08 11.14 -6.99
C ALA A 157 -23.41 11.91 -7.01
N GLY A 158 -24.34 11.62 -6.10
CA GLY A 158 -25.62 12.33 -5.96
C GLY A 158 -26.79 11.74 -6.75
N PHE A 159 -26.57 10.63 -7.47
CA PHE A 159 -27.64 9.89 -8.16
C PHE A 159 -28.67 9.30 -7.19
N LYS A 160 -29.88 9.04 -7.70
CA LYS A 160 -30.99 8.44 -6.95
C LYS A 160 -31.42 7.09 -7.54
N PRO A 161 -32.06 6.22 -6.72
CA PRO A 161 -32.67 4.99 -7.22
C PRO A 161 -33.65 5.24 -8.38
N GLY A 162 -33.48 4.49 -9.47
CA GLY A 162 -34.29 4.55 -10.68
C GLY A 162 -33.80 5.52 -11.76
N GLU A 163 -32.72 6.27 -11.50
CA GLU A 163 -32.07 7.09 -12.53
C GLU A 163 -31.29 6.21 -13.54
N ARG A 164 -31.14 6.73 -14.76
CA ARG A 164 -30.47 6.08 -15.91
C ARG A 164 -29.48 7.04 -16.54
#